data_AF-A0A7I8EUZ2-F1
#
_entry.id   AF-A0A7I8EUZ2-F1
#
_cell.length_a   1.000
_cell.length_b   1.000
_cell.length_c   1.000
_cell.angle_alpha   90.00
_cell.angle_beta   90.00
_cell.angle_gamma   90.00
#
_symmetry.space_group_name_H-M   'P 1'
#
loop_
_entity.id
_entity.type
_entity.pdbx_description
1 polymer ?
#
loop_
_entity_poly.entity_id
_entity_poly.type
_entity_poly.pdbx_seq_one_letter_code
_entity_poly.pdbx_strand_id
1 'polypeptide(L)'
;MLFNKVSYRRGVIEGLVIYALGRLGACITPGNFPGWFFVLVPLIFIVLQYILPPVWAARRMRSTKRERLSKRFWALGPRLAALCLVIDIVVSLCVGASLRMFDVQPGPAILRMFAHGSQHLTIGNFVISELITAVILFTFYTIAVVCTRLANGGFLRFTMPAGENRVTL
;
A
#
# COMPACT_ATOMS: atom_id res chain seq x y z
N MET A 1 19.37 -1.42 -14.86
CA MET A 1 19.85 -1.72 -13.48
C MET A 1 20.16 -0.47 -12.64
N LEU A 2 20.20 0.74 -13.22
CA LEU A 2 20.56 1.99 -12.53
C LEU A 2 19.58 2.44 -11.42
N PHE A 3 18.32 2.00 -11.47
CA PHE A 3 17.26 2.43 -10.56
C PHE A 3 17.03 1.51 -9.35
N ASN A 4 17.79 0.46 -9.10
CA ASN A 4 17.40 -0.55 -8.09
C ASN A 4 18.07 -0.42 -6.72
N LYS A 5 18.76 0.69 -6.44
CA LYS A 5 19.53 0.83 -5.21
C LYS A 5 19.34 2.20 -4.59
N VAL A 6 18.42 2.28 -3.63
CA VAL A 6 18.12 3.51 -2.90
C VAL A 6 18.19 3.27 -1.40
N SER A 7 18.47 4.33 -0.63
CA SER A 7 18.45 4.25 0.83
C SER A 7 17.06 3.83 1.34
N TYR A 8 17.04 3.15 2.49
CA TYR A 8 15.79 2.69 3.12
C TYR A 8 14.79 3.84 3.28
N ARG A 9 15.24 5.01 3.73
CA ARG A 9 14.40 6.20 3.90
C ARG A 9 13.75 6.64 2.59
N ARG A 10 14.53 6.71 1.50
CA ARG A 10 14.03 7.18 0.20
C ARG A 10 13.06 6.19 -0.43
N GLY A 11 13.29 4.87 -0.29
CA GLY A 11 12.33 3.87 -0.77
C GLY A 11 10.99 3.92 0.00
N VAL A 12 11.02 4.21 1.30
CA VAL A 12 9.78 4.44 2.09
C VAL A 12 9.06 5.68 1.60
N ILE A 13 9.78 6.80 1.41
CA ILE A 13 9.18 8.06 0.93
C ILE A 13 8.58 7.89 -0.46
N GLU A 14 9.28 7.22 -1.40
CA GLU A 14 8.74 6.95 -2.73
C GLU A 14 7.45 6.11 -2.67
N GLY A 15 7.43 5.06 -1.84
CA GLY A 15 6.21 4.27 -1.62
C GLY A 15 5.08 5.11 -1.03
N LEU A 16 5.38 5.97 -0.06
CA LEU A 16 4.42 6.88 0.57
C LEU A 16 3.81 7.87 -0.45
N VAL A 17 4.64 8.42 -1.34
CA VAL A 17 4.19 9.33 -2.41
C VAL A 17 3.30 8.60 -3.40
N ILE A 18 3.66 7.37 -3.81
CA ILE A 18 2.81 6.56 -4.70
C ILE A 18 1.46 6.27 -4.05
N TYR A 19 1.46 5.92 -2.75
CA TYR A 19 0.23 5.70 -2.00
C TYR A 19 -0.64 6.95 -1.94
N ALA A 20 -0.05 8.10 -1.59
CA ALA A 20 -0.78 9.37 -1.48
C ALA A 20 -1.37 9.79 -2.83
N LEU A 21 -0.62 9.64 -3.93
CA LEU A 21 -1.12 9.89 -5.28
C LEU A 21 -2.25 8.93 -5.66
N GLY A 22 -2.11 7.64 -5.34
CA GLY A 22 -3.15 6.64 -5.55
C GLY A 22 -4.42 6.97 -4.77
N ARG A 23 -4.28 7.38 -3.51
CA ARG A 23 -5.40 7.74 -2.63
C ARG A 23 -6.11 9.01 -3.09
N LEU A 24 -5.37 10.05 -3.49
CA LEU A 24 -5.94 11.28 -4.05
C LEU A 24 -6.59 11.03 -5.41
N GLY A 25 -5.98 10.17 -6.23
CA GLY A 25 -6.54 9.74 -7.50
C GLY A 25 -7.80 8.88 -7.34
N ALA A 26 -7.93 8.13 -6.24
CA ALA A 26 -9.16 7.42 -5.91
C ALA A 26 -10.30 8.35 -5.51
N CYS A 27 -10.05 9.64 -5.23
CA CYS A 27 -11.08 10.62 -4.88
C CYS A 27 -11.91 11.14 -6.06
N ILE A 28 -12.31 10.25 -6.96
CA ILE A 28 -13.01 10.61 -8.19
C ILE A 28 -14.51 10.69 -7.98
N THR A 29 -15.09 11.80 -8.44
CA THR A 29 -16.54 11.98 -8.55
C THR A 29 -17.01 11.67 -9.98
N PRO A 30 -18.22 11.09 -10.15
CA PRO A 30 -18.78 10.78 -11.46
C PRO A 30 -19.01 12.02 -12.35
N GLY A 31 -18.99 13.23 -11.77
CA GLY A 31 -19.00 14.48 -12.51
C GLY A 31 -17.72 14.77 -13.31
N ASN A 32 -16.58 14.21 -12.89
CA ASN A 32 -15.28 14.47 -13.52
C ASN A 32 -14.87 13.39 -14.54
N PHE A 33 -15.45 12.18 -14.44
CA PHE A 33 -15.13 11.05 -15.32
C PHE A 33 -16.42 10.39 -15.84
N PRO A 34 -17.00 10.90 -16.94
CA PRO A 34 -18.21 10.32 -17.51
C PRO A 34 -17.93 8.96 -18.20
N GLY A 35 -18.91 8.05 -18.14
CA GLY A 35 -18.91 6.77 -18.86
C GLY A 35 -18.07 5.66 -18.22
N TRP A 36 -17.48 4.78 -19.04
CA TRP A 36 -16.70 3.61 -18.60
C TRP A 36 -15.44 3.96 -17.80
N PHE A 37 -14.94 5.20 -17.92
CA PHE A 37 -13.79 5.68 -17.14
C PHE A 37 -14.06 5.67 -15.63
N PHE A 38 -15.31 5.83 -15.20
CA PHE A 38 -15.69 5.71 -13.79
C PHE A 38 -15.42 4.32 -13.20
N VAL A 39 -15.36 3.27 -14.03
CA VAL A 39 -15.07 1.90 -13.56
C VAL A 39 -13.57 1.60 -13.66
N LEU A 40 -12.95 1.99 -14.76
CA LEU A 40 -11.57 1.61 -15.10
C LEU A 40 -10.55 2.39 -14.25
N VAL A 41 -10.82 3.67 -14.00
CA VAL A 41 -9.88 4.57 -13.32
C VAL A 41 -9.74 4.25 -11.81
N PRO A 42 -10.82 4.02 -11.03
CA PRO A 42 -10.68 3.59 -9.64
C PRO A 42 -9.96 2.24 -9.51
N LEU A 43 -10.13 1.33 -10.48
CA LEU A 43 -9.47 0.03 -10.46
C LEU A 43 -7.95 0.16 -10.61
N ILE A 44 -7.48 1.09 -11.46
CA ILE A 44 -6.07 1.45 -11.57
C ILE A 44 -5.56 2.07 -10.27
N PHE A 45 -6.34 2.95 -9.64
CA PHE A 45 -5.95 3.59 -8.39
C PHE A 45 -5.90 2.63 -7.20
N ILE A 46 -6.78 1.62 -7.14
CA ILE A 46 -6.70 0.52 -6.16
C ILE A 46 -5.36 -0.22 -6.31
N VAL A 47 -4.92 -0.51 -7.54
CA VAL A 47 -3.62 -1.15 -7.77
C VAL A 47 -2.47 -0.24 -7.32
N LEU A 48 -2.54 1.06 -7.62
CA LEU A 48 -1.57 2.08 -7.19
C LEU A 48 -1.55 2.29 -5.67
N GLN A 49 -2.64 1.99 -4.97
CA GLN A 49 -2.77 2.19 -3.54
C GLN A 49 -2.32 0.93 -2.76
N TYR A 50 -2.75 -0.26 -3.18
CA TYR A 50 -2.55 -1.48 -2.38
C TYR A 50 -1.37 -2.34 -2.82
N ILE A 51 -0.99 -2.30 -4.11
CA ILE A 51 0.00 -3.23 -4.67
C ILE A 51 1.30 -2.51 -5.00
N LEU A 52 1.21 -1.38 -5.69
CA LEU A 52 2.37 -0.68 -6.24
C LEU A 52 3.31 -0.11 -5.17
N PRO A 53 2.84 0.51 -4.06
CA PRO A 53 3.71 1.08 -3.03
C PRO A 53 4.62 0.06 -2.33
N PRO A 54 4.11 -1.07 -1.79
CA PRO A 54 4.95 -2.06 -1.15
C PRO A 54 5.87 -2.76 -2.15
N VAL A 55 5.40 -3.00 -3.39
CA VAL A 55 6.21 -3.61 -4.44
C VAL A 55 7.36 -2.71 -4.87
N TRP A 56 7.07 -1.43 -5.07
CA TRP A 56 8.06 -0.42 -5.44
C TRP A 56 9.12 -0.27 -4.37
N ALA A 57 8.70 -0.06 -3.12
CA ALA A 57 9.60 0.07 -1.98
C ALA A 57 10.50 -1.17 -1.81
N ALA A 58 9.92 -2.38 -1.89
CA ALA A 58 10.67 -3.62 -1.76
C ALA A 58 11.67 -3.84 -2.92
N ARG A 59 11.29 -3.50 -4.15
CA ARG A 59 12.16 -3.63 -5.35
C ARG A 59 13.33 -2.64 -5.31
N ARG A 60 13.10 -1.41 -4.83
CA ARG A 60 14.11 -0.33 -4.73
C ARG A 60 15.10 -0.56 -3.60
N MET A 61 14.71 -1.30 -2.57
CA MET A 61 15.56 -1.68 -1.43
C MET A 61 16.27 -3.01 -1.69
N ARG A 62 17.12 -3.05 -2.72
CA ARG A 62 17.96 -4.22 -3.01
C ARG A 62 19.14 -4.24 -2.04
N SER A 63 19.08 -5.12 -1.03
CA SER A 63 20.24 -5.39 -0.17
C SER A 63 21.37 -5.98 -1.01
N THR A 64 22.56 -5.40 -0.92
CA THR A 64 23.77 -5.89 -1.60
C THR A 64 24.42 -7.06 -0.89
N LYS A 65 24.15 -7.25 0.41
CA LYS A 65 24.56 -8.44 1.14
C LYS A 65 23.41 -9.44 1.15
N ARG A 66 23.71 -10.70 0.81
CA ARG A 66 22.83 -11.89 0.91
C ARG A 66 22.44 -12.17 2.36
N GLU A 67 21.76 -11.23 2.99
CA GLU A 67 21.24 -11.37 4.34
C GLU A 67 19.94 -12.17 4.28
N ARG A 68 19.89 -13.28 5.03
CA ARG A 68 18.64 -13.88 5.50
C ARG A 68 17.69 -12.75 5.91
N LEU A 69 16.41 -12.89 5.56
CA LEU A 69 15.34 -11.91 5.82
C LEU A 69 15.55 -11.19 7.16
N SER A 70 16.19 -10.02 7.11
CA SER A 70 16.57 -9.33 8.33
C SER A 70 15.29 -8.83 8.99
N LYS A 71 15.26 -8.75 10.33
CA LYS A 71 14.09 -8.24 11.09
C LYS A 71 13.58 -6.90 10.51
N ARG A 72 14.49 -6.10 9.94
CA ARG A 72 14.20 -4.82 9.28
C ARG A 72 13.37 -4.95 8.01
N PHE A 73 13.55 -6.03 7.26
CA PHE A 73 12.77 -6.28 6.04
C PHE A 73 11.37 -6.81 6.34
N TRP A 74 11.24 -7.70 7.33
CA TRP A 74 9.92 -8.15 7.82
C TRP A 74 9.09 -6.98 8.36
N ALA A 75 9.74 -6.07 9.09
CA ALA A 75 9.11 -4.87 9.61
C ALA A 75 8.81 -3.81 8.53
N LEU A 76 9.29 -3.95 7.29
CA LEU A 76 9.07 -2.95 6.25
C LEU A 76 7.60 -2.88 5.84
N GLY A 77 6.95 -4.03 5.61
CA GLY A 77 5.53 -4.09 5.24
C GLY A 77 4.64 -3.42 6.28
N PRO A 78 4.70 -3.84 7.56
CA PRO A 78 3.90 -3.24 8.64
C PRO A 78 4.22 -1.75 8.86
N ARG A 79 5.49 -1.33 8.78
CA ARG A 79 5.85 0.09 8.94
C ARG A 79 5.33 0.95 7.80
N LEU A 80 5.45 0.48 6.57
CA LEU A 80 4.93 1.18 5.40
C LEU A 80 3.39 1.29 5.49
N ALA A 81 2.72 0.21 5.91
CA ALA A 81 1.28 0.18 6.11
C ALA A 81 0.84 1.18 7.18
N ALA A 82 1.53 1.22 8.33
CA ALA A 82 1.24 2.17 9.41
C ALA A 82 1.39 3.63 8.95
N LEU A 83 2.44 3.96 8.19
CA LEU A 83 2.62 5.31 7.65
C LEU A 83 1.56 5.67 6.61
N CYS A 84 1.18 4.73 5.74
CA CYS A 84 0.13 4.93 4.75
C CYS A 84 -1.24 5.09 5.43
N LEU A 85 -1.50 4.35 6.51
CA LEU A 85 -2.72 4.46 7.32
C LEU A 85 -2.84 5.86 7.95
N VAL A 86 -1.75 6.41 8.50
CA VAL A 86 -1.76 7.79 9.04
C VAL A 86 -2.16 8.80 7.97
N ILE A 87 -1.62 8.66 6.74
CA ILE A 87 -2.01 9.51 5.61
C ILE A 87 -3.46 9.27 5.22
N ASP A 88 -3.90 8.02 5.22
CA ASP A 88 -5.27 7.66 4.88
C ASP A 88 -6.27 8.33 5.82
N ILE A 89 -6.03 8.29 7.13
CA ILE A 89 -6.85 8.97 8.14
C ILE A 89 -6.92 10.47 7.86
N VAL A 90 -5.78 11.12 7.58
CA VAL A 90 -5.73 12.56 7.29
C VAL A 90 -6.52 12.87 6.02
N VAL A 91 -6.39 12.07 4.96
CA VAL A 91 -7.12 12.25 3.72
C VAL A 91 -8.62 11.97 3.90
N SER A 92 -8.97 10.95 4.68
CA SER A 92 -10.35 10.56 5.02
C SER A 92 -11.07 11.70 5.76
N LEU A 93 -10.38 12.34 6.70
CA LEU A 93 -10.86 13.50 7.44
C LEU A 93 -11.06 14.74 6.54
N CYS A 94 -10.06 15.06 5.71
CA CYS A 94 -10.03 16.32 4.96
C CYS A 94 -10.74 16.28 3.60
N VAL A 95 -10.72 15.15 2.90
CA VAL A 95 -11.13 15.04 1.48
C VAL A 95 -12.34 14.12 1.32
N GLY A 96 -12.35 12.98 2.00
CA GLY A 96 -13.47 12.03 1.95
C GLY A 96 -13.03 10.59 2.16
N ALA A 97 -13.98 9.76 2.61
CA ALA A 97 -13.70 8.39 3.02
C ALA A 97 -13.20 7.53 1.86
N SER A 98 -12.50 6.44 2.21
CA SER A 98 -12.02 5.45 1.24
C SER A 98 -13.20 4.81 0.52
N LEU A 99 -13.14 4.81 -0.82
CA LEU A 99 -14.16 4.20 -1.64
C LEU A 99 -14.22 2.69 -1.39
N ARG A 100 -15.40 2.19 -1.04
CA ARG A 100 -15.74 0.78 -1.30
C ARG A 100 -15.89 0.62 -2.81
N MET A 101 -15.51 -0.53 -3.36
CA MET A 101 -15.65 -0.77 -4.80
C MET A 101 -17.06 -0.37 -5.27
N PHE A 102 -17.13 0.53 -6.26
CA PHE A 102 -18.34 1.05 -6.89
C PHE A 102 -19.15 2.11 -6.10
N ASP A 103 -18.68 2.55 -4.94
CA ASP A 103 -19.31 3.67 -4.23
C ASP A 103 -18.89 5.03 -4.84
N VAL A 104 -19.74 6.04 -4.68
CA VAL A 104 -19.37 7.42 -4.98
C VAL A 104 -18.70 8.02 -3.76
N GLN A 105 -17.61 8.78 -3.97
CA GLN A 105 -16.84 9.35 -2.87
C GLN A 105 -17.76 10.17 -1.97
N PRO A 106 -18.01 9.71 -0.73
CA PRO A 106 -18.69 10.57 0.21
C PRO A 106 -17.70 11.66 0.64
N GLY A 107 -18.16 12.90 0.71
CA GLY A 107 -17.33 14.04 1.06
C GLY A 107 -16.61 13.91 2.42
N PRO A 108 -15.87 14.97 2.82
CA PRO A 108 -14.98 14.94 3.99
C PRO A 108 -15.64 14.38 5.24
N ALA A 109 -14.98 13.44 5.93
CA ALA A 109 -15.57 12.79 7.10
C ALA A 109 -15.90 13.81 8.21
N ILE A 110 -15.09 14.88 8.36
CA ILE A 110 -15.35 15.97 9.30
C ILE A 110 -16.72 16.60 9.03
N LEU A 111 -17.01 16.97 7.78
CA LEU A 111 -18.29 17.58 7.42
C LEU A 111 -19.46 16.63 7.64
N ARG A 112 -19.24 15.33 7.41
CA ARG A 112 -20.26 14.29 7.59
C ARG A 112 -20.53 13.93 9.05
N MET A 113 -19.58 14.16 9.96
CA MET A 113 -19.79 14.00 11.41
C MET A 113 -20.72 15.07 11.99
N PHE A 114 -20.81 16.25 11.35
CA PHE A 114 -21.72 17.33 11.73
C PHE A 114 -22.98 17.42 10.85
N ALA A 115 -23.09 16.59 9.81
CA ALA A 115 -24.25 16.57 8.93
C ALA A 115 -25.44 15.84 9.56
N HIS A 116 -26.66 16.15 9.14
CA HIS A 116 -27.88 15.43 9.52
C HIS A 116 -28.46 14.67 8.33
N GLY A 117 -29.13 13.54 8.58
CA GLY A 117 -29.78 12.71 7.55
C GLY A 117 -28.91 11.55 7.05
N SER A 118 -29.19 11.07 5.83
CA SER A 118 -28.57 9.87 5.24
C SER A 118 -27.06 9.97 5.03
N GLN A 119 -26.49 11.17 5.11
CA GLN A 119 -25.05 11.40 4.97
C GLN A 119 -24.30 11.46 6.31
N HIS A 120 -25.00 11.40 7.45
CA HIS A 120 -24.39 11.45 8.78
C HIS A 120 -23.47 10.25 9.03
N LEU A 121 -22.24 10.53 9.47
CA LEU A 121 -21.24 9.53 9.79
C LEU A 121 -21.02 9.51 11.31
N THR A 122 -21.42 8.42 11.96
CA THR A 122 -21.09 8.23 13.39
C THR A 122 -19.61 7.93 13.55
N ILE A 123 -19.03 8.38 14.67
CA ILE A 123 -17.62 8.13 15.02
C ILE A 123 -17.34 6.62 15.02
N GLY A 124 -18.27 5.80 15.52
CA GLY A 124 -18.14 4.35 15.50
C GLY A 124 -18.03 3.76 14.09
N ASN A 125 -18.88 4.21 13.15
CA ASN A 125 -18.83 3.75 11.76
C ASN A 125 -17.55 4.20 11.05
N PHE A 126 -17.08 5.41 11.36
CA PHE A 126 -15.78 5.90 10.87
C PHE A 126 -14.65 5.00 11.35
N VAL A 127 -14.55 4.75 12.67
CA VAL A 127 -13.50 3.90 13.25
C VAL A 127 -13.54 2.49 12.65
N ILE A 128 -14.72 1.87 12.51
CA ILE A 128 -14.84 0.55 11.90
C ILE A 128 -14.35 0.56 10.44
N SER A 129 -14.71 1.59 9.67
CA SER A 129 -14.27 1.69 8.27
C SER A 129 -12.75 1.85 8.15
N GLU A 130 -12.14 2.67 9.00
CA GLU A 130 -10.68 2.84 9.06
C GLU A 130 -9.96 1.57 9.54
N LEU A 131 -10.56 0.83 10.48
CA LEU A 131 -9.99 -0.43 10.99
C LEU A 131 -9.99 -1.52 9.91
N ILE A 132 -11.06 -1.61 9.12
CA ILE A 132 -11.10 -2.51 7.95
C ILE A 132 -10.00 -2.12 6.96
N THR A 133 -9.89 -0.83 6.63
CA THR A 133 -8.84 -0.32 5.72
C THR A 133 -7.45 -0.63 6.26
N ALA A 134 -7.23 -0.46 7.56
CA ALA A 134 -5.98 -0.80 8.24
C ALA A 134 -5.64 -2.29 8.06
N VAL A 135 -6.57 -3.21 8.35
CA VAL A 135 -6.36 -4.65 8.20
C VAL A 135 -5.98 -5.01 6.77
N ILE A 136 -6.70 -4.44 5.79
CA ILE A 136 -6.41 -4.66 4.37
C ILE A 136 -5.00 -4.16 4.02
N LEU A 137 -4.64 -2.93 4.43
CA LEU A 137 -3.31 -2.36 4.23
C LEU A 137 -2.21 -3.24 4.82
N PHE A 138 -2.36 -3.67 6.08
CA PHE A 138 -1.38 -4.53 6.74
C PHE A 138 -1.20 -5.87 6.02
N THR A 139 -2.31 -6.53 5.65
CA THR A 139 -2.25 -7.83 4.97
C THR A 139 -1.67 -7.71 3.56
N PHE A 140 -2.15 -6.77 2.74
CA PHE A 140 -1.65 -6.62 1.37
C PHE A 140 -0.19 -6.15 1.33
N TYR A 141 0.22 -5.22 2.19
CA TYR A 141 1.59 -4.73 2.20
C TYR A 141 2.57 -5.80 2.69
N THR A 142 2.20 -6.59 3.71
CA THR A 142 3.04 -7.70 4.17
C THR A 142 3.19 -8.76 3.08
N ILE A 143 2.09 -9.19 2.45
CA ILE A 143 2.12 -10.16 1.35
C ILE A 143 2.95 -9.63 0.17
N ALA A 144 2.70 -8.41 -0.28
CA ALA A 144 3.42 -7.81 -1.41
C ALA A 144 4.93 -7.72 -1.16
N VAL A 145 5.35 -7.36 0.06
CA VAL A 145 6.77 -7.32 0.45
C VAL A 145 7.40 -8.73 0.48
N VAL A 146 6.65 -9.75 0.91
CA VAL A 146 7.11 -11.14 0.90
C VAL A 146 7.21 -11.69 -0.53
N CYS A 147 6.16 -11.55 -1.33
CA CYS A 147 6.12 -12.01 -2.71
C CYS A 147 7.22 -11.37 -3.57
N THR A 148 7.49 -10.09 -3.37
CA THR A 148 8.55 -9.40 -4.11
C THR A 148 9.95 -9.86 -3.71
N ARG A 149 10.17 -10.30 -2.48
CA ARG A 149 11.43 -10.96 -2.12
C ARG A 149 11.56 -12.35 -2.69
N LEU A 150 10.49 -13.13 -2.67
CA LEU A 150 10.47 -14.46 -3.28
C LEU A 150 10.84 -14.35 -4.76
N ALA A 151 10.20 -13.41 -5.49
CA ALA A 151 10.49 -13.15 -6.90
C ALA A 151 11.93 -12.67 -7.16
N ASN A 152 12.56 -11.98 -6.20
CA ASN A 152 13.94 -11.50 -6.32
C ASN A 152 15.00 -12.51 -5.84
N GLY A 153 14.62 -13.78 -5.59
CA GLY A 153 15.56 -14.86 -5.23
C GLY A 153 15.97 -14.86 -3.75
N GLY A 154 15.16 -14.31 -2.85
CA GLY A 154 15.51 -14.16 -1.43
C GLY A 154 15.51 -15.43 -0.58
N PHE A 155 14.93 -16.54 -1.06
CA PHE A 155 14.68 -17.74 -0.23
C PHE A 155 15.35 -19.04 -0.70
N LEU A 156 15.63 -19.20 -1.99
CA LEU A 156 16.06 -20.50 -2.52
C LEU A 156 17.57 -20.54 -2.74
N ARG A 157 18.30 -20.87 -1.68
CA ARG A 157 19.46 -21.75 -1.86
C ARG A 157 19.12 -23.08 -1.22
N PHE A 158 18.72 -24.04 -2.06
CA PHE A 158 18.98 -25.43 -1.76
C PHE A 158 20.51 -25.58 -1.75
N THR A 159 21.13 -25.50 -0.59
CA THR A 159 22.48 -26.03 -0.43
C THR A 159 22.33 -27.54 -0.48
N MET A 160 22.37 -28.12 -1.68
CA MET A 160 22.52 -29.56 -1.81
C MET A 160 23.91 -29.91 -1.29
N PRO A 161 24.06 -30.88 -0.36
CA PRO A 161 25.36 -31.38 0.04
C PRO A 161 25.94 -32.19 -1.12
N ALA A 162 26.57 -31.51 -2.09
CA ALA A 162 27.50 -32.16 -2.99
C ALA A 162 28.81 -32.37 -2.21
N GLY A 163 29.31 -33.61 -2.20
CA GLY A 163 30.52 -34.00 -1.50
C GLY A 163 31.68 -33.03 -1.73
N GLU A 164 32.40 -32.74 -0.64
CA GLU A 164 33.64 -31.97 -0.50
C GLU A 164 33.75 -30.54 -1.08
N ASN A 165 32.98 -30.13 -2.08
CA ASN A 165 33.02 -28.79 -2.63
C ASN A 165 31.63 -28.17 -2.72
N ARG A 166 31.39 -27.13 -1.90
CA ARG A 166 30.15 -26.36 -1.89
C ARG A 166 30.05 -25.56 -3.18
N VAL A 167 29.45 -26.14 -4.21
CA VAL A 167 29.07 -25.40 -5.42
C VAL A 167 27.92 -24.50 -5.07
N THR A 168 28.09 -23.22 -5.38
CA THR A 168 27.10 -22.22 -5.06
C THR A 168 26.55 -21.62 -6.36
N LEU A 169 25.36 -22.07 -6.78
CA LEU A 169 24.58 -21.42 -7.85
C LEU A 169 24.18 -20.00 -7.44
#